data_AF-A0AAW9I797-F1
#
_entry.id   AF-A0AAW9I797-F1
#
_cell.length_a   1.000
_cell.length_b   1.000
_cell.length_c   1.000
_cell.angle_alpha   90.00
_cell.angle_beta   90.00
_cell.angle_gamma   90.00
#
_symmetry.space_group_name_H-M   'P 1'
#
loop_
_entity.id
_entity.type
_entity.pdbx_description
1 polymer ?
#
loop_
_entity_poly.entity_id
_entity_poly.type
_entity_poly.pdbx_seq_one_letter_code
_entity_poly.pdbx_strand_id
1 'polypeptide(L)' 'NYIDYLTTVRMNRCKELLLTTDLRIHEIAEAAGYPPPYFNRMFKKLEGITPGQYRQQGIGK' A
#
# COMPACT_ATOMS: atom_id res chain seq x y z
N ASN A 1 -17.30 12.21 1.54
CA ASN A 1 -16.76 12.17 0.17
C ASN A 1 -16.49 10.71 -0.20
N TYR A 2 -17.13 10.18 -1.23
CA TYR A 2 -17.02 8.78 -1.64
C TYR A 2 -15.58 8.37 -2.05
N ILE A 3 -14.85 9.29 -2.68
CA ILE A 3 -13.48 9.04 -3.16
C ILE A 3 -12.51 8.83 -1.99
N ASP A 4 -12.69 9.59 -0.90
CA ASP A 4 -11.84 9.48 0.28
C ASP A 4 -12.06 8.12 0.97
N TYR A 5 -13.32 7.69 1.10
CA TYR A 5 -13.65 6.38 1.65
C TYR A 5 -13.04 5.23 0.83
N LEU A 6 -13.23 5.25 -0.50
CA LEU A 6 -12.66 4.24 -1.39
C LEU A 6 -11.13 4.20 -1.32
N THR A 7 -10.50 5.38 -1.21
CA THR A 7 -9.04 5.50 -1.04
C THR A 7 -8.59 4.84 0.26
N THR A 8 -9.28 5.09 1.38
CA THR A 8 -8.97 4.45 2.68
C THR A 8 -9.12 2.94 2.60
N VAL A 9 -10.20 2.42 2.01
CA VAL A 9 -10.43 0.98 1.87
C VAL A 9 -9.33 0.30 1.06
N ARG A 10 -8.98 0.86 -0.11
CA ARG A 10 -7.90 0.33 -0.95
C ARG A 10 -6.55 0.38 -0.24
N MET A 11 -6.26 1.49 0.44
CA MET A 11 -5.00 1.67 1.14
C MET A 11 -4.84 0.71 2.32
N ASN A 12 -5.92 0.44 3.06
CA ASN A 12 -5.91 -0.57 4.13
C ASN A 12 -5.61 -1.96 3.59
N ARG A 13 -6.17 -2.33 2.42
CA ARG A 13 -5.85 -3.59 1.77
C ARG A 13 -4.39 -3.67 1.34
N CYS A 14 -3.81 -2.59 0.80
CA CYS A 14 -2.38 -2.55 0.48
C CYS A 14 -1.51 -2.78 1.72
N LYS A 15 -1.84 -2.14 2.84
CA LYS A 15 -1.11 -2.29 4.11
C LYS A 15 -1.12 -3.73 4.61
N GLU A 16 -2.29 -4.37 4.58
CA GLU A 16 -2.42 -5.78 4.93
C GLU A 16 -1.52 -6.65 4.05
N LEU A 17 -1.59 -6.49 2.72
CA LEU A 17 -0.77 -7.27 1.78
C LEU A 17 0.74 -7.03 1.96
N LEU A 18 1.14 -5.79 2.29
CA LEU A 18 2.54 -5.44 2.54
C LEU A 18 3.13 -6.18 3.75
N LEU A 19 2.30 -6.46 4.76
CA LEU A 19 2.70 -7.11 6.02
C LEU A 19 2.50 -8.64 6.01
N THR A 20 1.57 -9.15 5.20
CA THR A 20 1.14 -10.56 5.25
C THR A 20 1.60 -11.39 4.06
N THR A 21 2.18 -10.77 3.02
CA THR A 21 2.57 -11.47 1.79
C THR A 21 3.95 -11.06 1.30
N ASP A 22 4.56 -11.96 0.51
CA ASP A 22 5.81 -11.71 -0.21
C ASP A 22 5.61 -11.10 -1.60
N LEU A 23 4.39 -10.68 -1.95
CA LEU A 23 4.09 -10.05 -3.23
C LEU A 23 5.00 -8.85 -3.48
N ARG A 24 5.42 -8.63 -4.71
CA ARG A 24 6.20 -7.45 -5.09
C ARG A 24 5.32 -6.21 -4.94
N ILE A 25 5.95 -5.08 -4.62
CA ILE A 25 5.23 -3.81 -4.38
C ILE A 25 4.36 -3.41 -5.58
N HIS A 26 4.79 -3.72 -6.82
CA HIS A 26 3.99 -3.43 -8.01
C HIS A 26 2.75 -4.33 -8.14
N GLU A 27 2.84 -5.62 -7.75
CA GLU A 27 1.70 -6.54 -7.74
C GLU A 27 0.64 -6.08 -6.73
N ILE A 28 1.07 -5.58 -5.56
CA ILE A 28 0.17 -4.99 -4.56
C ILE A 28 -0.50 -3.71 -5.09
N ALA A 29 0.26 -2.86 -5.78
CA ALA A 29 -0.29 -1.64 -6.38
C ALA A 29 -1.38 -1.95 -7.42
N GLU A 30 -1.10 -2.90 -8.31
CA GLU A 30 -2.04 -3.36 -9.34
C GLU A 30 -3.29 -3.99 -8.72
N ALA A 31 -3.13 -4.86 -7.72
CA ALA A 31 -4.24 -5.48 -7.00
C ALA A 31 -5.15 -4.47 -6.29
N ALA A 32 -4.60 -3.32 -5.89
CA ALA A 32 -5.35 -2.22 -5.27
C ALA A 32 -5.92 -1.21 -6.28
N GLY A 33 -5.70 -1.40 -7.58
CA GLY A 33 -6.18 -0.52 -8.63
C GLY A 33 -5.39 0.79 -8.75
N TYR A 34 -4.11 0.78 -8.41
CA TYR A 34 -3.21 1.92 -8.54
C TYR A 34 -2.06 1.64 -9.52
N PRO A 35 -1.73 2.57 -10.43
CA PRO A 35 -0.48 2.51 -11.17
C PRO A 35 0.72 2.54 -10.21
N PRO A 36 1.75 1.68 -10.36
CA PRO A 36 2.84 1.58 -9.38
C PRO A 36 3.58 2.90 -9.07
N PRO A 37 3.84 3.81 -10.03
CA PRO A 37 4.45 5.11 -9.73
C PRO A 37 3.54 6.01 -8.88
N TYR A 38 2.22 5.92 -9.08
CA TYR A 38 1.24 6.70 -8.33
C TYR A 38 1.03 6.13 -6.92
N PHE A 39 0.99 4.80 -6.80
CA PHE A 39 0.87 4.10 -5.52
C PHE A 39 1.96 4.52 -4.53
N ASN A 40 3.23 4.47 -4.94
CA ASN A 40 4.35 4.86 -4.05
C ASN A 40 4.19 6.29 -3.51
N ARG A 41 3.79 7.23 -4.36
CA ARG A 41 3.58 8.62 -3.98
C ARG A 41 2.39 8.78 -3.04
N MET A 42 1.27 8.14 -3.36
CA MET A 42 0.05 8.20 -2.56
C MET A 42 0.25 7.55 -1.19
N PHE A 43 0.86 6.37 -1.15
CA PHE A 43 1.16 5.66 0.09
C PHE A 43 2.03 6.50 1.01
N LYS A 44 3.14 7.05 0.49
CA LYS A 44 4.01 7.93 1.28
C LYS A 44 3.30 9.19 1.77
N LYS A 45 2.39 9.76 0.96
CA LYS A 45 1.59 10.92 1.36
C LYS A 45 0.64 10.58 2.52
N LEU A 46 0.04 9.40 2.52
CA LEU A 46 -0.96 8.99 3.52
C LEU A 46 -0.32 8.43 4.80
N GLU A 47 0.73 7.63 4.68
CA GLU A 47 1.34 6.89 5.80
C GLU A 47 2.69 7.49 6.25
N GLY A 48 3.21 8.50 5.55
CA GLY A 48 4.48 9.18 5.87
C GLY A 48 5.75 8.44 5.43
N ILE A 49 5.66 7.15 5.08
CA ILE A 49 6.78 6.30 4.67
C ILE A 49 6.49 5.57 3.36
N THR A 50 7.53 5.04 2.69
CA THR A 50 7.33 4.27 1.45
C THR A 50 6.73 2.89 1.75
N PRO A 51 6.04 2.24 0.77
CA PRO A 51 5.55 0.87 0.94
C PRO A 51 6.64 -0.13 1.33
N GLY A 52 7.85 0.05 0.79
CA GLY A 52 9.01 -0.79 1.13
C GLY A 52 9.44 -0.63 2.58
N GLN A 53 9.47 0.60 3.10
CA GLN A 53 9.72 0.86 4.51
C GLN A 53 8.59 0.32 5.40
N TYR A 54 7.34 0.45 4.97
CA TYR A 54 6.18 -0.09 5.70
C TYR A 54 6.25 -1.62 5.82
N ARG A 55 6.62 -2.31 4.74
CA ARG A 55 6.86 -3.77 4.76
C ARG A 55 7.90 -4.18 5.80
N GLN A 56 8.97 -3.40 5.96
CA GLN A 56 10.01 -3.68 6.94
C GLN A 56 9.54 -3.52 8.40
N GLN A 57 8.38 -2.89 8.64
CA GLN A 57 7.78 -2.80 9.97
C GLN A 57 7.01 -4.05 10.39
N GLY A 58 6.67 -4.93 9.44
CA GLY A 58 6.14 -6.26 9.75
C GLY A 58 7.21 -7.09 10.45
N ILE A 59 7.16 -7.12 11.78
CA ILE A 59 8.04 -7.98 12.59
C ILE A 59 7.70 -9.43 12.27
N GLY A 60 8.67 -10.17 11.73
CA GLY A 60 8.61 -11.63 11.57
C GLY A 60 8.49 -12.08 10.11
N LYS A 61 9.64 -12.34 9.49
CA LYS A 61 9.81 -13.60 8.77
C LYS A 61 10.34 -14.63 9.76
#